data_AF-A0AAD2U7N2-F1
#
_entry.id   AF-A0AAD2U7N2-F1
#
_cell.length_a   1.000
_cell.length_b   1.000
_cell.length_c   1.000
_cell.angle_alpha   90.00
_cell.angle_beta   90.00
_cell.angle_gamma   90.00
#
_symmetry.space_group_name_H-M   'P 1'
#
loop_
_entity.id
_entity.type
_entity.pdbx_description
1 polymer ?
#
loop_
_entity_poly.entity_id
_entity_poly.type
_entity_poly.pdbx_seq_one_letter_code
_entity_poly.pdbx_strand_id
1 'polypeptide(L)' 'MLTDTKLRNLKPRDKLYKVNDREGLYVGVASENGIYGHSRFCNT' A
#
# COMPACT_ATOMS: atom_id res chain seq x y z
N MET A 1 5.11 -5.10 -10.25
CA MET A 1 4.10 -5.93 -9.58
C MET A 1 4.48 -5.99 -8.12
N LEU A 2 3.58 -5.54 -7.26
CA LEU A 2 3.76 -5.55 -5.83
C LEU A 2 3.26 -6.91 -5.34
N THR A 3 4.20 -7.73 -4.86
CA THR A 3 3.87 -9.02 -4.28
C THR A 3 3.48 -8.87 -2.81
N ASP A 4 2.64 -9.77 -2.32
CA ASP A 4 2.22 -9.90 -0.91
C ASP A 4 3.40 -9.90 0.09
N THR A 5 4.54 -10.50 -0.27
CA THR A 5 5.78 -10.38 0.53
C THR A 5 6.28 -8.95 0.62
N LYS A 6 6.23 -8.21 -0.49
CA LYS A 6 6.70 -6.83 -0.54
C LYS A 6 5.77 -5.90 0.25
N LEU A 7 4.46 -6.15 0.21
CA LEU A 7 3.46 -5.45 1.02
C LEU A 7 3.71 -5.59 2.53
N ARG A 8 4.01 -6.81 3.00
CA ARG A 8 4.33 -7.06 4.42
C ARG A 8 5.64 -6.41 4.88
N ASN A 9 6.59 -6.23 3.97
CA ASN A 9 7.88 -5.58 4.26
C ASN A 9 7.80 -4.05 4.21
N LEU A 10 6.67 -3.47 3.78
CA LEU A 10 6.50 -2.03 3.75
C LEU A 10 6.29 -1.49 5.16
N LYS A 11 7.11 -0.51 5.55
CA LYS A 11 7.00 0.11 6.86
C LYS A 11 5.76 1.00 6.93
N PRO A 12 4.87 0.80 7.90
CA PRO A 12 3.76 1.70 8.15
C PRO A 12 4.28 3.12 8.39
N ARG A 13 3.57 4.09 7.84
CA ARG A 13 3.80 5.51 8.11
C ARG A 13 2.51 6.08 8.67
N ASP A 14 2.67 7.12 9.49
CA ASP A 14 1.57 7.88 10.09
C ASP A 14 0.65 8.49 9.01
N LYS A 15 1.23 8.86 7.87
CA LYS A 15 0.50 9.38 6.71
C LYS A 15 0.33 8.33 5.62
N LEU A 16 -0.87 8.29 5.03
CA LEU A 16 -1.18 7.46 3.84
C LEU A 16 -0.14 7.72 2.75
N TYR A 17 0.56 6.68 2.32
CA TYR A 17 1.50 6.75 1.21
C TYR A 17 1.14 5.77 0.10
N LYS A 18 1.40 6.18 -1.15
CA LYS A 18 1.09 5.42 -2.36
C LYS A 18 2.32 4.62 -2.78
N VAL A 19 2.11 3.34 -3.05
CA VAL A 19 3.12 2.44 -3.61
C VAL A 19 2.67 1.99 -4.99
N ASN A 20 3.55 2.15 -5.98
CA ASN A 20 3.24 1.78 -7.36
C ASN A 20 3.36 0.26 -7.54
N ASP A 21 2.35 -0.38 -8.14
CA ASP A 21 2.38 -1.83 -8.40
C ASP A 21 2.96 -2.12 -9.79
N ARG A 22 2.15 -1.85 -10.83
CA ARG A 22 2.38 -1.85 -12.28
C ARG A 22 0.97 -1.74 -12.93
N GLU A 23 0.89 -1.39 -14.21
CA GLU A 23 -0.40 -1.30 -14.95
C GLU A 23 -1.39 -0.24 -14.41
N GLY A 24 -0.88 0.89 -13.92
CA GLY A 24 -1.71 1.97 -13.40
C GLY A 24 -2.31 1.71 -12.01
N LEU A 25 -2.01 0.57 -11.38
CA LEU A 25 -2.42 0.25 -10.02
C LEU A 25 -1.45 0.83 -8.98
N TYR A 26 -2.03 1.34 -7.89
CA TYR A 26 -1.28 1.74 -6.71
C TYR A 26 -1.92 1.19 -5.44
N VAL A 27 -1.08 0.96 -4.44
CA VAL A 27 -1.51 0.54 -3.10
C VAL A 27 -1.35 1.70 -2.12
N GLY A 28 -2.44 2.07 -1.47
CA GLY A 28 -2.38 2.93 -0.29
C GLY A 28 -2.03 2.09 0.93
N VAL A 29 -0.96 2.47 1.62
CA VAL A 29 -0.63 1.88 2.92
C VAL A 29 -0.89 2.92 4.00
N ALA A 30 -1.77 2.56 4.94
CA ALA A 30 -2.13 3.35 6.09
C ALA A 30 -1.91 2.53 7.37
N SER A 31 -1.53 3.24 8.43
CA SER A 31 -1.50 2.69 9.77
C SER A 31 -2.41 3.52 10.65
N GLU A 32 -3.46 2.90 11.18
CA GLU A 32 -4.38 3.55 12.09
C GLU A 32 -4.40 2.76 13.39
N ASN A 33 -3.95 3.36 14.49
CA ASN A 33 -3.96 2.75 15.82
C ASN A 33 -3.29 1.36 15.90
N GLY A 34 -2.21 1.14 15.14
CA GLY A 34 -1.50 -0.15 15.11
C GLY A 34 -2.13 -1.21 14.19
N ILE A 35 -3.22 -0.88 13.51
CA ILE A 35 -3.82 -1.71 12.45
C ILE A 35 -3.22 -1.30 11.11
N TYR A 36 -2.75 -2.29 10.35
CA TYR A 36 -2.13 -2.09 9.03
C TYR A 36 -3.13 -2.43 7.93
N GLY A 37 -3.46 -1.44 7.11
CA GLY A 37 -4.36 -1.57 5.97
C GLY A 37 -3.62 -1.43 4.64
N HIS A 38 -4.00 -2.27 3.67
CA HIS A 38 -3.54 -2.16 2.28
C HIS A 38 -4.76 -2.09 1.35
N SER A 39 -4.93 -0.96 0.68
CA SER A 39 -6.03 -0.75 -0.26
C SER A 39 -5.47 -0.60 -1.67
N ARG A 40 -5.93 -1.46 -2.60
CA ARG A 40 -5.56 -1.37 -4.02
C ARG A 40 -6.51 -0.41 -4.73
N PHE A 41 -5.93 0.61 -5.36
CA PHE A 41 -6.64 1.59 -6.16
C PHE A 41 -6.17 1.48 -7.62
N CYS A 42 -7.11 1.44 -8.55
CA CYS A 42 -6.82 1.60 -9.97
C CYS A 42 -6.80 3.10 -10.31
N ASN A 43 -5.87 3.52 -11.17
CA ASN A 43 -6.08 4.71 -11.99
C ASN A 43 -6.91 4.24 -13.18
N THR A 44 -8.21 4.52 -13.19
CA THR A 44 -8.97 4.52 -14.46
C THR A 44 -8.35 5.54 -15.41
#